data_AF-A0AAV1E7Z3-F1
#
_entry.id   AF-A0AAV1E7Z3-F1
#
_cell.length_a   1.000
_cell.length_b   1.000
_cell.length_c   1.000
_cell.angle_alpha   90.00
_cell.angle_beta   90.00
_cell.angle_gamma   90.00
#
_symmetry.space_group_name_H-M   'P 1'
#
loop_
_entity.id
_entity.type
_entity.pdbx_description
1 polymer ?
#
loop_
_entity_poly.entity_id
_entity_poly.type
_entity_poly.pdbx_seq_one_letter_code
_entity_poly.pdbx_strand_id
1 'polypeptide(L)'
;MASGENLFTDYLVLHPSEAGYLDLLRIFYSSDLEKRDFFDTPVEDRLRGLRGRWLIFVSVVMQKVFFRLKNPMAKIGSNVENWMNYPTCNGGYGRLFWNIFTGNVVRPDSSSAVYTSMIGSLDTRVDLDSNNRVNDERYGPALSVMAAKIAYENEAFVKTAVNDHWQMEFLGFFNFWNEYEEQHSTQVIMFQDKKVDPDLIMVAFRGTSPFDADDWITDLNLSWYELEGVGRLHAGFQKALGLHKDKGWPKEIETASGTKQFAYYTIREKLREILSQNKNAKFMVTGHSLGGALAILFPAILSLHEEKWLLDRMEGVYTFGQPRVGDEKFGEFMKEKLKRYNVKYCRYVYANDVVPRLPYDDKTLMFKHFGHCLYFNSLYQGQVLEEEPNKNYFSVLYVLPKVLNSVFELTRSFILPLARGKEYREGLPEIMFRMVGLVIPGLSNHGPQDYVNLTRLGYFLPESTEMQGSKLD
;
A
#
# COMPACT_ATOMS: atom_id res chain seq x y z
N MET A 1 5.91 -19.14 20.98
CA MET A 1 4.63 -19.88 20.88
C MET A 1 3.91 -19.70 22.20
N ALA A 2 2.60 -19.43 22.19
CA ALA A 2 1.76 -18.86 23.25
C ALA A 2 1.82 -17.32 23.42
N SER A 3 0.97 -16.60 22.67
CA SER A 3 0.33 -15.30 23.04
C SER A 3 -0.48 -14.77 21.85
N GLY A 4 -1.78 -15.09 21.84
CA GLY A 4 -2.75 -14.67 20.81
C GLY A 4 -3.96 -15.62 20.68
N GLU A 5 -3.74 -16.90 21.02
CA GLU A 5 -4.65 -18.04 20.75
C GLU A 5 -6.01 -17.98 21.47
N ASN A 6 -6.18 -17.14 22.50
CA ASN A 6 -7.44 -17.00 23.24
C ASN A 6 -8.26 -15.73 22.89
N LEU A 7 -7.79 -14.88 21.96
CA LEU A 7 -8.42 -13.58 21.67
C LEU A 7 -9.41 -13.64 20.50
N PHE A 8 -9.22 -14.56 19.56
CA PHE A 8 -10.04 -14.68 18.36
C PHE A 8 -10.74 -16.04 18.33
N THR A 9 -12.04 -16.03 18.10
CA THR A 9 -12.86 -17.25 18.03
C THR A 9 -12.64 -18.04 16.74
N ASP A 10 -12.20 -17.37 15.67
CA ASP A 10 -11.88 -17.98 14.37
C ASP A 10 -10.65 -17.29 13.76
N TYR A 11 -9.68 -18.08 13.32
CA TYR A 11 -8.43 -17.57 12.77
C TYR A 11 -7.71 -18.60 11.88
N LEU A 12 -6.75 -18.10 11.10
CA LEU A 12 -5.75 -18.90 10.41
C LEU A 12 -4.39 -18.24 10.62
N VAL A 13 -3.44 -18.95 11.21
CA VAL A 13 -2.06 -18.48 11.36
C VAL A 13 -1.10 -19.45 10.71
N LEU A 14 -0.27 -18.92 9.82
CA LEU A 14 0.84 -19.63 9.21
C LEU A 14 2.14 -19.20 9.92
N HIS A 15 2.96 -20.17 10.31
CA HIS A 15 4.32 -19.96 10.84
C HIS A 15 5.38 -20.50 9.87
N PRO A 16 5.66 -19.82 8.74
CA PRO A 16 6.56 -20.32 7.70
C PRO A 16 7.97 -20.69 8.18
N SER A 17 8.47 -20.02 9.22
CA SER A 17 9.77 -20.28 9.85
C SER A 17 9.86 -21.67 10.47
N GLU A 18 8.74 -22.25 10.87
CA GLU A 18 8.66 -23.54 11.57
C GLU A 18 8.41 -24.70 10.60
N ALA A 19 8.05 -24.42 9.34
CA ALA A 19 7.86 -25.47 8.36
C ALA A 19 9.19 -26.18 8.05
N GLY A 20 9.24 -27.51 8.08
CA GLY A 20 10.34 -28.30 7.51
C GLY A 20 10.25 -28.40 5.97
N TYR A 21 11.30 -28.92 5.32
CA TYR A 21 11.25 -29.24 3.89
C TYR A 21 10.31 -30.43 3.59
N LEU A 22 10.26 -31.41 4.50
CA LEU A 22 9.34 -32.55 4.40
C LEU A 22 7.89 -32.11 4.56
N ASP A 23 7.63 -31.10 5.38
CA ASP A 23 6.28 -30.56 5.56
C ASP A 23 5.75 -29.92 4.28
N LEU A 24 6.61 -29.18 3.56
CA LEU A 24 6.28 -28.60 2.26
C LEU A 24 5.86 -29.66 1.22
N LEU A 25 6.56 -30.79 1.16
CA LEU A 25 6.19 -31.90 0.26
C LEU A 25 4.90 -32.58 0.73
N ARG A 26 4.76 -32.79 2.04
CA ARG A 26 3.59 -33.45 2.64
C ARG A 26 2.31 -32.63 2.52
N ILE A 27 2.36 -31.31 2.27
CA ILE A 27 1.17 -30.48 2.01
C ILE A 27 0.32 -31.10 0.87
N PHE A 28 0.94 -31.75 -0.12
CA PHE A 28 0.22 -32.33 -1.25
C PHE A 28 -0.33 -33.74 -1.00
N TYR A 29 0.21 -34.48 -0.03
CA TYR A 29 -0.09 -35.90 0.16
C TYR A 29 -0.90 -36.21 1.43
N SER A 30 -0.94 -35.30 2.40
CA SER A 30 -1.73 -35.47 3.63
C SER A 30 -2.71 -34.32 3.79
N SER A 31 -3.96 -34.65 4.11
CA SER A 31 -5.01 -33.69 4.45
C SER A 31 -4.91 -33.12 5.85
N ASP A 32 -4.12 -33.74 6.73
CA ASP A 32 -3.93 -33.33 8.11
C ASP A 32 -2.91 -32.18 8.15
N LEU A 33 -3.37 -30.97 7.86
CA LEU A 33 -2.57 -29.74 7.97
C LEU A 33 -2.44 -29.28 9.43
N GLU A 34 -3.40 -29.61 10.29
CA GLU A 34 -3.50 -29.19 11.70
C GLU A 34 -2.48 -29.87 12.64
N LYS A 35 -1.91 -31.02 12.25
CA LYS A 35 -0.90 -31.74 13.05
C LYS A 35 0.51 -31.18 12.82
N ARG A 36 0.64 -29.94 12.34
CA ARG A 36 1.91 -29.40 11.86
C ARG A 36 2.22 -28.08 12.52
N ASP A 37 3.45 -27.94 12.98
CA ASP A 37 3.91 -26.78 13.75
C ASP A 37 3.74 -25.44 13.01
N PHE A 38 3.73 -25.45 11.66
CA PHE A 38 3.62 -24.21 10.87
C PHE A 38 2.19 -23.74 10.56
N PHE A 39 1.16 -24.44 11.04
CA PHE A 39 -0.23 -24.22 10.62
C PHE A 39 -1.19 -24.35 11.80
N ASP A 40 -1.81 -23.23 12.18
CA ASP A 40 -2.74 -23.18 13.31
C ASP A 40 -4.11 -22.60 12.90
N THR A 41 -5.17 -23.36 13.15
CA THR A 41 -6.57 -22.94 12.92
C THR A 41 -7.53 -23.76 13.78
N PRO A 42 -8.55 -23.14 14.39
CA PRO A 42 -9.61 -23.85 15.09
C PRO A 42 -10.67 -24.46 14.16
N VAL A 43 -10.59 -24.24 12.83
CA VAL A 43 -11.61 -24.67 11.85
C VAL A 43 -11.07 -25.75 10.90
N GLU A 44 -11.38 -27.01 11.23
CA GLU A 44 -10.76 -28.23 10.67
C GLU A 44 -10.99 -28.51 9.17
N ASP A 45 -12.02 -27.92 8.54
CA ASP A 45 -12.55 -28.44 7.26
C ASP A 45 -12.36 -27.54 6.02
N ARG A 46 -12.00 -26.26 6.18
CA ARG A 46 -12.18 -25.27 5.08
C ARG A 46 -11.00 -25.13 4.10
N LEU A 47 -9.80 -25.60 4.46
CA LEU A 47 -8.58 -25.49 3.64
C LEU A 47 -8.19 -26.80 2.93
N ARG A 48 -9.05 -27.83 2.99
CA ARG A 48 -8.74 -29.20 2.54
C ARG A 48 -8.62 -29.38 1.02
N GLY A 49 -9.00 -28.39 0.20
CA GLY A 49 -8.89 -28.48 -1.26
C GLY A 49 -7.44 -28.40 -1.78
N LEU A 50 -7.12 -29.15 -2.85
CA LEU A 50 -5.79 -29.15 -3.48
C LEU A 50 -5.30 -27.75 -3.87
N ARG A 51 -6.20 -26.86 -4.30
CA ARG A 51 -5.87 -25.46 -4.61
C ARG A 51 -5.50 -24.65 -3.36
N GLY A 52 -6.28 -24.75 -2.28
CA GLY A 52 -5.94 -24.08 -1.01
C GLY A 52 -4.58 -24.51 -0.47
N ARG A 53 -4.30 -25.82 -0.53
CA ARG A 53 -2.99 -26.39 -0.18
C ARG A 53 -1.86 -25.86 -1.05
N TRP A 54 -2.09 -25.75 -2.37
CA TRP A 54 -1.15 -25.15 -3.30
C TRP A 54 -0.85 -23.68 -2.95
N LEU A 55 -1.88 -22.90 -2.59
CA LEU A 55 -1.71 -21.50 -2.20
C LEU A 55 -0.91 -21.34 -0.90
N ILE A 56 -1.21 -22.15 0.12
CA ILE A 56 -0.43 -22.19 1.37
C ILE A 56 1.02 -22.59 1.07
N PHE A 57 1.24 -23.60 0.24
CA PHE A 57 2.58 -24.02 -0.17
C PHE A 57 3.36 -22.88 -0.83
N VAL A 58 2.76 -22.21 -1.83
CA VAL A 58 3.41 -21.08 -2.53
C VAL A 58 3.73 -19.95 -1.56
N SER A 59 2.78 -19.57 -0.71
CA SER A 59 2.97 -18.53 0.31
C SER A 59 4.11 -18.88 1.27
N VAL A 60 4.13 -20.08 1.85
CA VAL A 60 5.18 -20.52 2.79
C VAL A 60 6.55 -20.60 2.10
N VAL A 61 6.61 -21.13 0.87
CA VAL A 61 7.86 -21.21 0.09
C VAL A 61 8.41 -19.82 -0.20
N MET A 62 7.57 -18.89 -0.68
CA MET A 62 7.99 -17.52 -0.96
C MET A 62 8.45 -16.80 0.30
N GLN A 63 7.71 -16.91 1.41
CA GLN A 63 8.10 -16.33 2.70
C GLN A 63 9.47 -16.87 3.18
N LYS A 64 9.74 -18.17 3.01
CA LYS A 64 11.07 -18.75 3.31
C LYS A 64 12.18 -18.23 2.39
N VAL A 65 11.88 -18.00 1.11
CA VAL A 65 12.83 -17.39 0.18
C VAL A 65 13.17 -15.98 0.63
N PHE A 66 12.17 -15.14 0.93
CA PHE A 66 12.39 -13.79 1.45
C PHE A 66 13.15 -13.79 2.78
N PHE A 67 12.83 -14.69 3.71
CA PHE A 67 13.56 -14.79 4.97
C PHE A 67 15.05 -15.08 4.76
N ARG A 68 15.41 -15.96 3.81
CA ARG A 68 16.82 -16.22 3.46
C ARG A 68 17.49 -15.07 2.73
N LEU A 69 16.71 -14.31 1.97
CA LEU A 69 17.20 -13.20 1.15
C LEU A 69 17.15 -11.84 1.87
N LYS A 70 16.68 -11.76 3.13
CA LYS A 70 16.55 -10.52 3.90
C LYS A 70 17.81 -9.63 3.85
N ASN A 71 18.94 -10.15 4.32
CA ASN A 71 20.20 -9.39 4.33
C ASN A 71 20.76 -9.11 2.91
N PRO A 72 20.77 -10.09 1.98
CA PRO A 72 21.12 -9.82 0.58
C PRO A 72 20.28 -8.73 -0.08
N MET A 73 18.95 -8.77 0.07
CA MET A 73 18.03 -7.79 -0.51
C MET A 73 18.28 -6.40 0.04
N ALA A 74 18.38 -6.25 1.36
CA ALA A 74 18.66 -4.96 1.98
C ALA A 74 19.99 -4.35 1.47
N LYS A 75 21.03 -5.18 1.33
CA LYS A 75 22.33 -4.74 0.78
C LYS A 75 22.25 -4.35 -0.69
N ILE A 76 21.54 -5.13 -1.51
CA ILE A 76 21.29 -4.79 -2.91
C ILE A 76 20.52 -3.47 -3.00
N GLY A 77 19.46 -3.31 -2.22
CA GLY A 77 18.65 -2.09 -2.18
C GLY A 77 19.47 -0.86 -1.86
N SER A 78 20.23 -0.90 -0.76
CA SER A 78 21.11 0.22 -0.40
C SER A 78 22.12 0.56 -1.49
N ASN A 79 22.69 -0.44 -2.18
CA ASN A 79 23.59 -0.19 -3.30
C ASN A 79 22.89 0.43 -4.51
N VAL A 80 21.69 -0.07 -4.86
CA VAL A 80 20.88 0.43 -5.98
C VAL A 80 20.46 1.88 -5.72
N GLU A 81 19.92 2.17 -4.53
CA GLU A 81 19.52 3.53 -4.17
C GLU A 81 20.72 4.48 -4.12
N ASN A 82 21.84 4.07 -3.52
CA ASN A 82 23.07 4.88 -3.55
C ASN A 82 23.50 5.17 -4.99
N TRP A 83 23.52 4.15 -5.86
CA TRP A 83 23.85 4.30 -7.28
C TRP A 83 22.93 5.30 -7.99
N MET A 84 21.62 5.23 -7.72
CA MET A 84 20.63 6.16 -8.28
C MET A 84 20.77 7.59 -7.76
N ASN A 85 21.24 7.77 -6.53
CA ASN A 85 21.39 9.10 -5.90
C ASN A 85 22.72 9.80 -6.20
N TYR A 86 23.77 9.08 -6.63
CA TYR A 86 25.07 9.69 -6.97
C TYR A 86 24.97 10.83 -8.00
N PRO A 87 24.22 10.70 -9.11
CA PRO A 87 24.03 11.80 -10.04
C PRO A 87 23.40 13.01 -9.37
N THR A 88 22.33 12.83 -8.60
CA THR A 88 21.59 13.93 -7.95
C THR A 88 22.46 14.70 -6.96
N CYS A 89 23.18 14.03 -6.07
CA CYS A 89 24.03 14.70 -5.08
C CYS A 89 25.30 15.34 -5.66
N ASN A 90 25.67 14.99 -6.90
CA ASN A 90 26.83 15.57 -7.59
C ASN A 90 26.44 16.59 -8.67
N GLY A 91 25.16 16.99 -8.80
CA GLY A 91 24.71 17.98 -9.78
C GLY A 91 24.54 17.45 -11.20
N GLY A 92 24.15 16.18 -11.32
CA GLY A 92 23.87 15.46 -12.57
C GLY A 92 25.03 14.58 -13.05
N TYR A 93 24.75 13.73 -14.05
CA TYR A 93 25.72 12.76 -14.57
C TYR A 93 27.04 13.37 -15.08
N GLY A 94 26.97 14.53 -15.75
CA GLY A 94 28.17 15.19 -16.26
C GLY A 94 29.10 15.68 -15.14
N ARG A 95 28.54 16.27 -14.09
CA ARG A 95 29.31 16.76 -12.95
C ARG A 95 29.77 15.61 -12.04
N LEU A 96 29.00 14.53 -11.92
CA LEU A 96 29.46 13.29 -11.31
C LEU A 96 30.70 12.73 -12.01
N PHE A 97 30.68 12.64 -13.34
CA PHE A 97 31.84 12.17 -14.12
C PHE A 97 33.08 13.06 -13.87
N TRP A 98 32.91 14.37 -13.85
CA TRP A 98 33.99 15.31 -13.51
C TRP A 98 34.49 15.11 -12.08
N ASN A 99 33.60 15.00 -11.10
CA ASN A 99 33.95 14.80 -9.70
C ASN A 99 34.70 13.48 -9.46
N ILE A 100 34.39 12.42 -10.23
CA ILE A 100 35.14 11.16 -10.22
C ILE A 100 36.58 11.41 -10.66
N PHE A 101 36.77 12.16 -11.74
CA PHE A 101 38.10 12.48 -12.25
C PHE A 101 38.89 13.39 -11.29
N THR A 102 38.23 14.36 -10.65
CA THR A 102 38.89 15.29 -9.72
C THR A 102 38.99 14.79 -8.28
N GLY A 103 38.46 13.59 -7.97
CA GLY A 103 38.43 13.06 -6.61
C GLY A 103 37.46 13.76 -5.64
N ASN A 104 36.52 14.56 -6.14
CA ASN A 104 35.58 15.37 -5.36
C ASN A 104 34.16 14.78 -5.33
N VAL A 105 34.03 13.45 -5.41
CA VAL A 105 32.72 12.78 -5.43
C VAL A 105 32.02 12.95 -4.09
N VAL A 106 30.84 13.55 -4.12
CA VAL A 106 29.93 13.64 -2.97
C VAL A 106 29.21 12.30 -2.85
N ARG A 107 29.22 11.70 -1.66
CA ARG A 107 28.48 10.47 -1.39
C ARG A 107 27.01 10.80 -1.06
N PRO A 108 26.04 10.01 -1.54
CA PRO A 108 24.66 10.13 -1.11
C PRO A 108 24.52 10.05 0.41
N ASP A 109 23.71 10.94 0.97
CA ASP A 109 23.32 10.93 2.38
C ASP A 109 21.83 10.57 2.44
N SER A 110 21.51 9.39 2.99
CA SER A 110 20.14 8.88 3.07
C SER A 110 19.22 9.70 3.96
N SER A 111 19.76 10.61 4.78
CA SER A 111 18.99 11.53 5.62
C SER A 111 18.72 12.87 4.94
N SER A 112 19.26 13.10 3.73
CA SER A 112 19.14 14.36 3.02
C SER A 112 17.81 14.51 2.27
N ALA A 113 17.33 15.74 2.17
CA ALA A 113 16.11 16.09 1.42
C ALA A 113 16.20 15.83 -0.09
N VAL A 114 17.41 15.65 -0.64
CA VAL A 114 17.62 15.34 -2.07
C VAL A 114 17.84 13.85 -2.33
N TYR A 115 17.86 13.02 -1.28
CA TYR A 115 17.97 11.57 -1.42
C TYR A 115 16.59 10.99 -1.72
N THR A 116 16.51 10.16 -2.76
CA THR A 116 15.28 9.47 -3.15
C THR A 116 15.41 7.96 -2.95
N SER A 117 14.37 7.33 -2.44
CA SER A 117 14.21 5.88 -2.39
C SER A 117 14.17 5.27 -3.80
N MET A 118 14.23 3.95 -3.89
CA MET A 118 13.96 3.24 -5.15
C MET A 118 12.62 3.68 -5.76
N ILE A 119 11.56 3.83 -4.95
CA ILE A 119 10.22 4.22 -5.40
C ILE A 119 10.20 5.67 -5.90
N GLY A 120 10.82 6.60 -5.17
CA GLY A 120 10.96 7.99 -5.59
C GLY A 120 11.75 8.17 -6.89
N SER A 121 12.70 7.25 -7.15
CA SER A 121 13.47 7.26 -8.40
C SER A 121 12.66 6.86 -9.64
N LEU A 122 11.55 6.14 -9.46
CA LEU A 122 10.64 5.74 -10.55
C LEU A 122 9.82 6.94 -11.06
N ASP A 123 9.46 7.86 -10.16
CA ASP A 123 8.74 9.09 -10.52
C ASP A 123 9.27 10.29 -9.72
N THR A 124 10.16 11.04 -10.37
CA THR A 124 10.86 12.19 -9.77
C THR A 124 10.01 13.44 -9.59
N ARG A 125 8.73 13.45 -10.02
CA ARG A 125 7.85 14.62 -9.87
C ARG A 125 7.48 14.81 -8.41
N VAL A 126 7.69 16.01 -7.87
CA VAL A 126 7.26 16.33 -6.49
C VAL A 126 6.05 17.25 -6.49
N ASP A 127 5.96 18.16 -7.46
CA ASP A 127 4.90 19.17 -7.49
C ASP A 127 3.52 18.56 -7.81
N LEU A 128 2.50 19.10 -7.15
CA LEU A 128 1.10 18.83 -7.47
C LEU A 128 0.78 19.33 -8.88
N ASP A 129 -0.16 18.69 -9.56
CA ASP A 129 -0.60 19.14 -10.88
C ASP A 129 -1.29 20.51 -10.77
N SER A 130 -0.77 21.50 -11.51
CA SER A 130 -1.30 22.87 -11.53
C SER A 130 -2.72 22.97 -12.09
N ASN A 131 -3.18 21.94 -12.81
CA ASN A 131 -4.55 21.87 -13.33
C ASN A 131 -5.60 21.50 -12.28
N ASN A 132 -5.19 20.91 -11.15
CA ASN A 132 -6.10 20.49 -10.09
C ASN A 132 -6.32 21.63 -9.10
N ARG A 133 -7.42 22.36 -9.27
CA ARG A 133 -7.82 23.39 -8.32
C ARG A 133 -8.32 22.73 -7.03
N VAL A 134 -8.08 23.40 -5.90
CA VAL A 134 -8.50 22.99 -4.55
C VAL A 134 -9.99 22.59 -4.44
N ASN A 135 -10.86 23.16 -5.29
CA ASN A 135 -12.30 22.88 -5.30
C ASN A 135 -12.76 21.90 -6.42
N ASP A 136 -11.81 21.26 -7.11
CA ASP A 136 -12.10 20.21 -8.10
C ASP A 136 -12.21 18.86 -7.37
N GLU A 137 -13.16 18.01 -7.77
CA GLU A 137 -13.29 16.63 -7.25
C GLU A 137 -12.00 15.82 -7.43
N ARG A 138 -11.14 16.22 -8.38
CA ARG A 138 -9.83 15.62 -8.64
C ARG A 138 -8.76 16.01 -7.62
N TYR A 139 -9.00 17.02 -6.77
CA TYR A 139 -8.02 17.49 -5.78
C TYR A 139 -7.65 16.40 -4.77
N GLY A 140 -8.65 15.76 -4.16
CA GLY A 140 -8.46 14.69 -3.18
C GLY A 140 -7.59 13.55 -3.73
N PRO A 141 -8.00 12.88 -4.83
CA PRO A 141 -7.20 11.84 -5.46
C PRO A 141 -5.77 12.28 -5.86
N ALA A 142 -5.62 13.49 -6.39
CA ALA A 142 -4.31 13.99 -6.82
C ALA A 142 -3.37 14.25 -5.65
N LEU A 143 -3.86 14.84 -4.56
CA LEU A 143 -3.09 15.01 -3.33
C LEU A 143 -2.77 13.66 -2.70
N SER A 144 -3.76 12.75 -2.64
CA SER A 144 -3.63 11.43 -2.04
C SER A 144 -2.59 10.55 -2.73
N VAL A 145 -2.49 10.57 -4.07
CA VAL A 145 -1.47 9.77 -4.77
C VAL A 145 -0.07 10.32 -4.55
N MET A 146 0.07 11.65 -4.52
CA MET A 146 1.37 12.29 -4.27
C MET A 146 1.82 12.05 -2.84
N ALA A 147 0.91 12.13 -1.86
CA ALA A 147 1.17 11.79 -0.46
C ALA A 147 1.55 10.32 -0.29
N ALA A 148 0.83 9.38 -0.92
CA ALA A 148 1.14 7.96 -0.90
C ALA A 148 2.50 7.65 -1.53
N LYS A 149 2.90 8.40 -2.57
CA LYS A 149 4.21 8.29 -3.20
C LYS A 149 5.34 8.79 -2.30
N ILE A 150 5.23 10.00 -1.74
CA ILE A 150 6.32 10.55 -0.93
C ILE A 150 6.44 9.89 0.45
N ALA A 151 5.44 9.11 0.89
CA ALA A 151 5.52 8.32 2.11
C ALA A 151 6.66 7.28 2.10
N TYR A 152 7.21 6.94 0.93
CA TYR A 152 8.40 6.09 0.78
C TYR A 152 9.72 6.83 1.04
N GLU A 153 9.71 8.15 1.08
CA GLU A 153 10.90 8.98 1.21
C GLU A 153 11.26 9.27 2.67
N ASN A 154 12.47 9.79 2.90
CA ASN A 154 12.90 10.17 4.24
C ASN A 154 12.20 11.44 4.75
N GLU A 155 12.26 11.68 6.06
CA GLU A 155 11.62 12.84 6.70
C GLU A 155 12.05 14.19 6.11
N ALA A 156 13.33 14.37 5.79
CA ALA A 156 13.82 15.63 5.24
C ALA A 156 13.25 15.91 3.85
N PHE A 157 13.14 14.87 3.01
CA PHE A 157 12.51 14.96 1.70
C PHE A 157 11.03 15.32 1.86
N VAL A 158 10.30 14.58 2.68
CA VAL A 158 8.86 14.78 2.89
C VAL A 158 8.58 16.19 3.42
N LYS A 159 9.35 16.64 4.42
CA LYS A 159 9.20 17.97 4.99
C LYS A 159 9.44 19.08 3.95
N THR A 160 10.44 18.91 3.10
CA THR A 160 10.73 19.83 1.98
C THR A 160 9.60 19.83 0.95
N ALA A 161 9.12 18.65 0.55
CA ALA A 161 8.00 18.53 -0.39
C ALA A 161 6.73 19.21 0.16
N VAL A 162 6.36 18.92 1.40
CA VAL A 162 5.13 19.46 2.02
C VAL A 162 5.23 20.97 2.24
N ASN A 163 6.30 21.45 2.89
CA ASN A 163 6.41 22.86 3.25
C ASN A 163 6.78 23.73 2.04
N ASP A 164 7.75 23.32 1.24
CA ASP A 164 8.36 24.20 0.24
C ASP A 164 7.73 24.04 -1.14
N HIS A 165 7.37 22.81 -1.55
CA HIS A 165 6.72 22.59 -2.84
C HIS A 165 5.20 22.76 -2.76
N TRP A 166 4.58 22.17 -1.74
CA TRP A 166 3.11 22.16 -1.64
C TRP A 166 2.57 23.32 -0.82
N GLN A 167 3.43 24.04 -0.08
CA GLN A 167 3.02 25.17 0.78
C GLN A 167 1.92 24.73 1.77
N MET A 168 2.15 23.59 2.42
CA MET A 168 1.30 22.96 3.44
C MET A 168 2.08 22.83 4.75
N GLU A 169 1.39 22.55 5.85
CA GLU A 169 2.04 22.38 7.15
C GLU A 169 2.39 20.90 7.40
N PHE A 170 3.69 20.60 7.45
CA PHE A 170 4.16 19.28 7.87
C PHE A 170 3.90 19.04 9.37
N LEU A 171 3.14 18.00 9.69
CA LEU A 171 2.76 17.66 11.07
C LEU A 171 3.65 16.56 11.69
N GLY A 172 4.21 15.68 10.85
CA GLY A 172 5.19 14.69 11.32
C GLY A 172 5.44 13.53 10.37
N PHE A 173 6.59 12.89 10.59
CA PHE A 173 6.99 11.62 10.00
C PHE A 173 7.15 10.62 11.14
N PHE A 174 6.45 9.49 11.06
CA PHE A 174 6.39 8.51 12.13
C PHE A 174 6.88 7.15 11.65
N ASN A 175 7.60 6.45 12.52
CA ASN A 175 7.99 5.06 12.33
C ASN A 175 7.54 4.25 13.54
N PHE A 176 6.47 3.47 13.39
CA PHE A 176 5.76 2.81 14.47
C PHE A 176 6.24 1.38 14.71
N TRP A 177 6.17 0.99 15.97
CA TRP A 177 6.54 -0.33 16.46
C TRP A 177 5.49 -1.37 16.06
N ASN A 178 5.95 -2.48 15.47
CA ASN A 178 5.17 -3.69 15.23
C ASN A 178 5.57 -4.73 16.28
N GLU A 179 4.64 -5.07 17.18
CA GLU A 179 4.91 -5.99 18.30
C GLU A 179 5.24 -7.41 17.85
N TYR A 180 4.74 -7.85 16.69
CA TYR A 180 4.96 -9.20 16.18
C TYR A 180 6.31 -9.37 15.49
N GLU A 181 6.83 -8.29 14.90
CA GLU A 181 8.16 -8.29 14.28
C GLU A 181 9.27 -7.81 15.22
N GLU A 182 8.89 -7.20 16.35
CA GLU A 182 9.80 -6.62 17.33
C GLU A 182 10.75 -5.56 16.72
N GLN A 183 10.21 -4.75 15.81
CA GLN A 183 10.91 -3.65 15.16
C GLN A 183 9.95 -2.54 14.75
N HIS A 184 10.49 -1.40 14.32
CA HIS A 184 9.70 -0.34 13.71
C HIS A 184 9.59 -0.58 12.20
N SER A 185 8.39 -0.89 11.71
CA SER A 185 8.14 -1.23 10.30
C SER A 185 6.98 -0.48 9.66
N THR A 186 6.18 0.26 10.42
CA THR A 186 5.04 1.01 9.85
C THR A 186 5.32 2.50 9.81
N GLN A 187 5.51 3.03 8.60
CA GLN A 187 5.81 4.44 8.39
C GLN A 187 4.59 5.23 7.92
N VAL A 188 4.41 6.42 8.49
CA VAL A 188 3.28 7.31 8.21
C VAL A 188 3.74 8.75 8.16
N ILE A 189 3.21 9.50 7.20
CA ILE A 189 3.38 10.94 7.14
C ILE A 189 2.03 11.62 7.44
N MET A 190 2.10 12.74 8.16
CA MET A 190 0.97 13.61 8.41
C MET A 190 1.30 15.05 8.02
N PHE A 191 0.36 15.71 7.36
CA PHE A 191 0.45 17.12 7.04
C PHE A 191 -0.94 17.74 6.93
N GLN A 192 -1.01 19.07 6.94
CA GLN A 192 -2.26 19.82 6.88
C GLN A 192 -2.22 20.85 5.76
N ASP A 193 -3.27 20.85 4.94
CA ASP A 193 -3.54 21.92 3.99
C ASP A 193 -4.55 22.90 4.59
N LYS A 194 -4.09 24.13 4.83
CA LYS A 194 -4.90 25.25 5.34
C LYS A 194 -5.40 26.19 4.24
N LYS A 195 -5.09 25.89 2.97
CA LYS A 195 -5.54 26.68 1.81
C LYS A 195 -6.93 26.26 1.33
N VAL A 196 -7.46 25.19 1.90
CA VAL A 196 -8.77 24.63 1.59
C VAL A 196 -9.72 24.90 2.75
N ASP A 197 -11.00 25.12 2.48
CA ASP A 197 -12.04 25.29 3.50
C ASP A 197 -13.07 24.16 3.35
N PRO A 198 -13.21 23.26 4.34
CA PRO A 198 -12.50 23.24 5.63
C PRO A 198 -11.05 22.75 5.53
N ASP A 199 -10.18 23.19 6.45
CA ASP A 199 -8.80 22.69 6.61
C ASP A 199 -8.75 21.15 6.47
N LEU A 200 -7.76 20.65 5.72
CA LEU A 200 -7.65 19.24 5.41
C LEU A 200 -6.36 18.63 5.97
N ILE A 201 -6.48 17.65 6.86
CA ILE A 201 -5.36 16.84 7.33
C ILE A 201 -5.21 15.62 6.42
N MET A 202 -3.99 15.33 5.96
CA MET A 202 -3.68 14.10 5.23
C MET A 202 -2.89 13.14 6.13
N VAL A 203 -3.32 11.88 6.14
CA VAL A 203 -2.59 10.75 6.74
C VAL A 203 -2.21 9.79 5.62
N ALA A 204 -0.92 9.63 5.33
CA ALA A 204 -0.46 8.72 4.29
C ALA A 204 0.42 7.61 4.86
N PHE A 205 -0.01 6.37 4.68
CA PHE A 205 0.74 5.17 5.05
C PHE A 205 1.70 4.79 3.92
N ARG A 206 2.95 4.51 4.27
CA ARG A 206 3.92 3.91 3.35
C ARG A 206 3.53 2.47 3.07
N GLY A 207 3.76 2.02 1.84
CA GLY A 207 3.70 0.60 1.49
C GLY A 207 5.06 -0.10 1.48
N THR A 208 5.11 -1.22 0.78
CA THR A 208 6.25 -2.14 0.71
C THR A 208 7.43 -1.55 -0.06
N SER A 209 8.61 -1.51 0.56
CA SER A 209 9.86 -1.20 -0.16
C SER A 209 10.31 -2.42 -0.98
N PRO A 210 10.69 -2.27 -2.26
CA PRO A 210 11.07 -3.40 -3.12
C PRO A 210 12.18 -4.30 -2.55
N PHE A 211 13.06 -3.73 -1.72
CA PHE A 211 14.21 -4.40 -1.15
C PHE A 211 14.05 -4.74 0.34
N ASP A 212 12.85 -4.56 0.90
CA ASP A 212 12.52 -4.92 2.27
C ASP A 212 11.79 -6.28 2.30
N ALA A 213 12.52 -7.31 2.73
CA ALA A 213 11.96 -8.67 2.78
C ALA A 213 10.85 -8.82 3.82
N ASP A 214 10.84 -8.02 4.90
CA ASP A 214 9.81 -8.12 5.93
C ASP A 214 8.47 -7.58 5.39
N ASP A 215 8.50 -6.47 4.64
CA ASP A 215 7.33 -5.93 3.94
C ASP A 215 6.73 -7.00 2.98
N TRP A 216 7.56 -7.68 2.19
CA TRP A 216 7.11 -8.77 1.30
C TRP A 216 6.57 -9.99 2.05
N ILE A 217 7.17 -10.35 3.18
CA ILE A 217 6.67 -11.46 4.01
C ILE A 217 5.27 -11.12 4.54
N THR A 218 5.07 -9.87 4.99
CA THR A 218 3.76 -9.37 5.42
C THR A 218 2.73 -9.46 4.31
N ASP A 219 3.04 -9.00 3.09
CA ASP A 219 2.11 -9.04 1.95
C ASP A 219 1.73 -10.46 1.49
N LEU A 220 2.65 -11.42 1.64
CA LEU A 220 2.43 -12.81 1.23
C LEU A 220 1.78 -13.67 2.31
N ASN A 221 1.53 -13.10 3.49
CA ASN A 221 1.02 -13.82 4.63
C ASN A 221 -0.49 -14.07 4.52
N LEU A 222 -0.88 -15.27 4.11
CA LEU A 222 -2.30 -15.64 3.98
C LEU A 222 -3.05 -15.80 5.32
N SER A 223 -2.41 -15.49 6.46
CA SER A 223 -3.01 -15.53 7.79
C SER A 223 -4.10 -14.48 7.96
N TRP A 224 -5.11 -14.77 8.77
CA TRP A 224 -6.18 -13.85 9.12
C TRP A 224 -6.69 -14.08 10.55
N TYR A 225 -7.25 -13.03 11.14
CA TYR A 225 -8.00 -13.10 12.39
C TYR A 225 -9.43 -12.62 12.14
N GLU A 226 -10.43 -13.34 12.66
CA GLU A 226 -11.81 -12.86 12.66
C GLU A 226 -12.04 -11.89 13.83
N LEU A 227 -12.55 -10.70 13.51
CA LEU A 227 -13.06 -9.75 14.48
C LEU A 227 -14.58 -9.91 14.56
N GLU A 228 -15.09 -10.13 15.77
CA GLU A 228 -16.53 -10.28 16.01
C GLU A 228 -17.30 -9.04 15.50
N GLY A 229 -18.40 -9.27 14.78
CA GLY A 229 -19.21 -8.20 14.17
C GLY A 229 -18.56 -7.46 12.99
N VAL A 230 -17.28 -7.71 12.69
CA VAL A 230 -16.55 -7.05 11.60
C VAL A 230 -16.26 -8.03 10.46
N GLY A 231 -15.73 -9.22 10.74
CA GLY A 231 -15.33 -10.20 9.72
C GLY A 231 -13.83 -10.51 9.78
N ARG A 232 -13.35 -11.25 8.78
CA ARG A 232 -11.97 -11.74 8.73
C ARG A 232 -11.07 -10.72 8.08
N LEU A 233 -9.93 -10.48 8.70
CA LEU A 233 -8.96 -9.47 8.29
C LEU A 233 -7.56 -10.07 8.19
N HIS A 234 -6.83 -9.63 7.18
CA HIS A 234 -5.46 -10.06 6.94
C HIS A 234 -4.57 -9.77 8.15
N ALA A 235 -3.96 -10.81 8.71
CA ALA A 235 -3.23 -10.72 9.97
C ALA A 235 -2.03 -9.78 9.87
N GLY A 236 -1.27 -9.84 8.76
CA GLY A 236 -0.11 -8.97 8.55
C GLY A 236 -0.46 -7.48 8.62
N PHE A 237 -1.60 -7.10 8.02
CA PHE A 237 -2.03 -5.70 7.98
C PHE A 237 -2.52 -5.22 9.36
N GLN A 238 -3.20 -6.10 10.11
CA GLN A 238 -3.59 -5.80 11.49
C GLN A 238 -2.37 -5.59 12.40
N LYS A 239 -1.36 -6.46 12.28
CA LYS A 239 -0.11 -6.38 13.05
C LYS A 239 0.64 -5.07 12.77
N ALA A 240 0.79 -4.72 11.49
CA ALA A 240 1.41 -3.47 11.07
C ALA A 240 0.66 -2.23 11.61
N LEU A 241 -0.68 -2.23 11.55
CA LEU A 241 -1.47 -1.10 12.04
C LEU A 241 -1.43 -0.93 13.57
N GLY A 242 -1.17 -2.00 14.33
CA GLY A 242 -0.99 -1.93 15.78
C GLY A 242 -1.82 -2.93 16.58
N LEU A 243 -2.13 -4.10 16.03
CA LEU A 243 -2.71 -5.20 16.79
C LEU A 243 -1.77 -5.62 17.94
N HIS A 244 -2.33 -5.87 19.11
CA HIS A 244 -1.58 -6.34 20.28
C HIS A 244 -1.65 -7.86 20.44
N LYS A 245 -0.51 -8.49 20.78
CA LYS A 245 -0.41 -9.95 20.99
C LYS A 245 -1.40 -10.50 22.02
N ASP A 246 -1.51 -9.82 23.16
CA ASP A 246 -2.26 -10.33 24.32
C ASP A 246 -3.66 -9.73 24.49
N LYS A 247 -3.96 -8.64 23.78
CA LYS A 247 -5.20 -7.87 23.97
C LYS A 247 -6.01 -7.65 22.69
N GLY A 248 -5.48 -8.06 21.53
CA GLY A 248 -6.11 -7.80 20.25
C GLY A 248 -6.18 -6.31 19.94
N TRP A 249 -7.39 -5.76 19.83
CA TRP A 249 -7.66 -4.34 19.64
C TRP A 249 -8.28 -3.71 20.90
N PRO A 250 -7.50 -3.46 21.97
CA PRO A 250 -8.02 -2.73 23.12
C PRO A 250 -8.43 -1.32 22.70
N LYS A 251 -9.59 -0.84 23.17
CA LYS A 251 -10.07 0.50 22.80
C LYS A 251 -9.11 1.62 23.20
N GLU A 252 -8.51 1.48 24.38
CA GLU A 252 -7.49 2.39 24.88
C GLU A 252 -6.28 1.58 25.32
N ILE A 253 -5.09 2.13 25.06
CA ILE A 253 -3.84 1.59 25.58
C ILE A 253 -3.33 2.56 26.63
N GLU A 254 -2.78 2.03 27.72
CA GLU A 254 -1.95 2.87 28.58
C GLU A 254 -0.85 3.42 27.70
N THR A 255 -0.75 4.76 27.62
CA THR A 255 0.29 5.45 26.86
C THR A 255 1.61 4.90 27.39
N ALA A 256 2.19 3.93 26.67
CA ALA A 256 3.39 3.27 27.13
C ALA A 256 4.40 4.37 27.36
N SER A 257 4.82 4.56 28.61
CA SER A 257 5.91 5.45 28.96
C SER A 257 7.18 4.86 28.34
N GLY A 258 7.40 5.08 27.04
CA GLY A 258 8.44 4.40 26.28
C GLY A 258 8.42 4.65 24.77
N THR A 259 9.48 4.18 24.11
CA THR A 259 9.79 4.31 22.67
C THR A 259 8.87 3.54 21.72
N LYS A 260 7.95 2.71 22.24
CA LYS A 260 7.11 1.81 21.44
C LYS A 260 5.72 2.41 21.21
N GLN A 261 5.60 3.16 20.12
CA GLN A 261 4.34 3.75 19.66
C GLN A 261 3.72 2.90 18.56
N PHE A 262 2.41 2.70 18.62
CA PHE A 262 1.65 1.93 17.64
C PHE A 262 0.89 2.86 16.69
N ALA A 263 0.79 2.48 15.41
CA ALA A 263 0.32 3.39 14.36
C ALA A 263 -1.13 3.86 14.60
N TYR A 264 -2.07 2.93 14.78
CA TYR A 264 -3.48 3.26 14.99
C TYR A 264 -3.69 4.23 16.15
N TYR A 265 -3.20 3.88 17.35
CA TYR A 265 -3.44 4.66 18.56
C TYR A 265 -2.79 6.05 18.47
N THR A 266 -1.55 6.12 18.00
CA THR A 266 -0.83 7.41 17.91
C THR A 266 -1.48 8.35 16.89
N ILE A 267 -1.87 7.83 15.73
CA ILE A 267 -2.55 8.63 14.69
C ILE A 267 -3.94 9.07 15.19
N ARG A 268 -4.69 8.17 15.84
CA ARG A 268 -6.01 8.49 16.42
C ARG A 268 -5.92 9.62 17.43
N GLU A 269 -4.97 9.57 18.37
CA GLU A 269 -4.80 10.63 19.37
C GLU A 269 -4.32 11.94 18.74
N LYS A 270 -3.42 11.91 17.75
CA LYS A 270 -3.01 13.11 17.01
C LYS A 270 -4.17 13.76 16.25
N LEU A 271 -5.01 12.95 15.59
CA LEU A 271 -6.21 13.46 14.93
C LEU A 271 -7.18 14.05 15.95
N ARG A 272 -7.39 13.40 17.12
CA ARG A 272 -8.19 13.97 18.22
C ARG A 272 -7.66 15.33 18.66
N GLU A 273 -6.36 15.45 18.88
CA GLU A 273 -5.71 16.69 19.27
C GLU A 273 -5.93 17.80 18.23
N ILE A 274 -5.56 17.56 16.97
CA ILE A 274 -5.61 18.57 15.90
C ILE A 274 -7.06 18.98 15.59
N LEU A 275 -7.96 18.02 15.43
CA LEU A 275 -9.37 18.29 15.10
C LEU A 275 -10.14 18.92 16.27
N SER A 276 -9.65 18.80 17.51
CA SER A 276 -10.23 19.50 18.65
C SER A 276 -9.97 21.01 18.62
N GLN A 277 -8.86 21.42 18.00
CA GLN A 277 -8.44 22.82 17.84
C GLN A 277 -9.19 23.52 16.70
N ASN A 278 -9.47 22.78 15.61
CA ASN A 278 -10.32 23.25 14.51
C ASN A 278 -11.47 22.25 14.26
N LYS A 279 -12.65 22.55 14.81
CA LYS A 279 -13.82 21.65 14.73
C LYS A 279 -14.38 21.46 13.32
N ASN A 280 -14.07 22.37 12.40
CA ASN A 280 -14.50 22.30 11.00
C ASN A 280 -13.55 21.48 10.14
N ALA A 281 -12.30 21.31 10.57
CA ALA A 281 -11.29 20.57 9.84
C ALA A 281 -11.73 19.13 9.57
N LYS A 282 -11.28 18.62 8.42
CA LYS A 282 -11.52 17.26 7.94
C LYS A 282 -10.19 16.54 7.75
N PHE A 283 -10.23 15.23 7.59
CA PHE A 283 -9.04 14.47 7.23
C PHE A 283 -9.30 13.41 6.18
N MET A 284 -8.24 13.09 5.43
CA MET A 284 -8.20 12.00 4.47
C MET A 284 -7.12 11.00 4.87
N VAL A 285 -7.33 9.75 4.48
CA VAL A 285 -6.36 8.67 4.66
C VAL A 285 -6.01 8.10 3.30
N THR A 286 -4.72 7.88 3.05
CA THR A 286 -4.24 7.37 1.77
C THR A 286 -3.08 6.40 1.94
N GLY A 287 -2.83 5.63 0.89
CA GLY A 287 -1.65 4.79 0.80
C GLY A 287 -1.59 4.04 -0.52
N HIS A 288 -0.38 3.59 -0.85
CA HIS A 288 -0.09 2.76 -2.00
C HIS A 288 0.31 1.36 -1.53
N SER A 289 -0.06 0.31 -2.26
CA SER A 289 0.29 -1.08 -1.92
C SER A 289 -0.19 -1.49 -0.52
N LEU A 290 0.68 -2.09 0.32
CA LEU A 290 0.46 -2.29 1.76
C LEU A 290 -0.09 -1.04 2.47
N GLY A 291 0.42 0.16 2.14
CA GLY A 291 -0.07 1.41 2.72
C GLY A 291 -1.55 1.66 2.40
N GLY A 292 -2.01 1.23 1.22
CA GLY A 292 -3.43 1.26 0.87
C GLY A 292 -4.27 0.34 1.75
N ALA A 293 -3.75 -0.85 2.09
CA ALA A 293 -4.42 -1.76 3.01
C ALA A 293 -4.54 -1.16 4.41
N LEU A 294 -3.48 -0.54 4.92
CA LEU A 294 -3.49 0.16 6.21
C LEU A 294 -4.45 1.37 6.20
N ALA A 295 -4.49 2.10 5.08
CA ALA A 295 -5.36 3.27 4.92
C ALA A 295 -6.85 2.94 5.06
N ILE A 296 -7.32 1.81 4.52
CA ILE A 296 -8.71 1.38 4.67
C ILE A 296 -8.97 0.58 5.96
N LEU A 297 -7.93 -0.05 6.52
CA LEU A 297 -8.04 -0.72 7.82
C LEU A 297 -8.15 0.29 8.97
N PHE A 298 -7.53 1.46 8.87
CA PHE A 298 -7.61 2.53 9.87
C PHE A 298 -9.06 2.93 10.23
N PRO A 299 -9.95 3.30 9.28
CA PRO A 299 -11.36 3.56 9.58
C PRO A 299 -12.14 2.34 10.06
N ALA A 300 -11.72 1.12 9.71
CA ALA A 300 -12.33 -0.09 10.24
C ALA A 300 -12.13 -0.19 11.75
N ILE A 301 -10.90 0.05 12.23
CA ILE A 301 -10.59 0.02 13.66
C ILE A 301 -11.19 1.23 14.38
N LEU A 302 -11.23 2.42 13.76
CA LEU A 302 -12.01 3.55 14.28
C LEU A 302 -13.50 3.17 14.48
N SER A 303 -14.08 2.44 13.53
CA SER A 303 -15.47 1.99 13.61
C SER A 303 -15.67 0.93 14.69
N LEU A 304 -14.73 -0.02 14.83
CA LEU A 304 -14.73 -1.02 15.91
C LEU A 304 -14.65 -0.35 17.29
N HIS A 305 -13.84 0.70 17.44
CA HIS A 305 -13.70 1.44 18.70
C HIS A 305 -14.80 2.49 18.92
N GLU A 306 -15.76 2.59 18.00
CA GLU A 306 -16.86 3.57 18.03
C GLU A 306 -16.39 5.04 18.07
N GLU A 307 -15.33 5.37 17.32
CA GLU A 307 -14.77 6.72 17.19
C GLU A 307 -15.63 7.61 16.28
N LYS A 308 -16.93 7.73 16.59
CA LYS A 308 -17.93 8.41 15.74
C LYS A 308 -17.50 9.83 15.39
N TRP A 309 -16.97 10.57 16.36
CA TRP A 309 -16.55 11.95 16.18
C TRP A 309 -15.41 12.14 15.17
N LEU A 310 -14.48 11.16 15.10
CA LEU A 310 -13.45 11.13 14.07
C LEU A 310 -14.04 10.70 12.73
N LEU A 311 -14.88 9.66 12.71
CA LEU A 311 -15.49 9.17 11.48
C LEU A 311 -16.35 10.26 10.78
N ASP A 312 -17.09 11.08 11.54
CA ASP A 312 -17.83 12.26 11.02
C ASP A 312 -16.93 13.34 10.38
N ARG A 313 -15.62 13.29 10.63
CA ARG A 313 -14.61 14.23 10.10
C ARG A 313 -13.71 13.61 9.03
N MET A 314 -13.88 12.33 8.74
CA MET A 314 -13.16 11.69 7.66
C MET A 314 -13.83 12.04 6.33
N GLU A 315 -13.15 12.79 5.48
CA GLU A 315 -13.67 13.15 4.14
C GLU A 315 -13.55 11.96 3.18
N GLY A 316 -12.46 11.19 3.27
CA GLY A 316 -12.31 10.03 2.42
C GLY A 316 -11.05 9.20 2.62
N VAL A 317 -11.09 8.04 1.99
CA VAL A 317 -10.02 7.06 1.90
C VAL A 317 -9.69 6.84 0.42
N TYR A 318 -8.46 7.12 0.03
CA TYR A 318 -7.99 6.98 -1.35
C TYR A 318 -6.86 5.98 -1.39
N THR A 319 -7.02 4.89 -2.13
CA THR A 319 -6.01 3.83 -2.15
C THR A 319 -5.58 3.49 -3.57
N PHE A 320 -4.29 3.15 -3.72
CA PHE A 320 -3.65 2.92 -5.01
C PHE A 320 -2.98 1.56 -4.98
N GLY A 321 -3.35 0.66 -5.88
CA GLY A 321 -2.76 -0.69 -5.90
C GLY A 321 -3.04 -1.48 -4.62
N GLN A 322 -4.16 -1.21 -3.94
CA GLN A 322 -4.51 -1.82 -2.66
C GLN A 322 -4.77 -3.33 -2.80
N PRO A 323 -4.11 -4.20 -2.00
CA PRO A 323 -4.46 -5.62 -1.95
C PRO A 323 -5.82 -5.84 -1.25
N ARG A 324 -6.33 -7.08 -1.30
CA ARG A 324 -7.54 -7.45 -0.56
C ARG A 324 -7.23 -7.50 0.95
N VAL A 325 -8.06 -6.84 1.75
CA VAL A 325 -7.79 -6.61 3.18
C VAL A 325 -8.55 -7.58 4.09
N GLY A 326 -9.75 -7.99 3.68
CA GLY A 326 -10.60 -8.87 4.47
C GLY A 326 -11.60 -9.63 3.61
N ASP A 327 -12.53 -10.29 4.28
CA ASP A 327 -13.57 -11.10 3.64
C ASP A 327 -14.82 -10.30 3.24
N GLU A 328 -15.85 -11.01 2.76
CA GLU A 328 -17.13 -10.43 2.38
C GLU A 328 -17.83 -9.72 3.54
N LYS A 329 -17.78 -10.32 4.75
CA LYS A 329 -18.37 -9.75 5.97
C LYS A 329 -17.68 -8.44 6.34
N PHE A 330 -16.35 -8.38 6.24
CA PHE A 330 -15.61 -7.12 6.37
C PHE A 330 -16.03 -6.09 5.33
N GLY A 331 -16.22 -6.52 4.08
CA GLY A 331 -16.69 -5.65 3.00
C GLY A 331 -18.08 -5.06 3.28
N GLU A 332 -19.01 -5.86 3.80
CA GLU A 332 -20.35 -5.40 4.20
C GLU A 332 -20.29 -4.43 5.38
N PHE A 333 -19.52 -4.78 6.42
CA PHE A 333 -19.28 -3.91 7.57
C PHE A 333 -18.77 -2.54 7.12
N MET A 334 -17.75 -2.49 6.26
CA MET A 334 -17.17 -1.23 5.80
C MET A 334 -18.12 -0.43 4.92
N LYS A 335 -18.87 -1.07 4.00
CA LYS A 335 -19.89 -0.37 3.20
C LYS A 335 -20.93 0.30 4.10
N GLU A 336 -21.39 -0.38 5.15
CA GLU A 336 -22.34 0.20 6.12
C GLU A 336 -21.72 1.42 6.83
N LYS A 337 -20.51 1.28 7.38
CA LYS A 337 -19.87 2.35 8.16
C LYS A 337 -19.51 3.56 7.30
N LEU A 338 -18.89 3.35 6.15
CA LEU A 338 -18.52 4.44 5.24
C LEU A 338 -19.75 5.21 4.77
N LYS A 339 -20.83 4.52 4.42
CA LYS A 339 -22.11 5.17 4.06
C LYS A 339 -22.71 5.95 5.24
N ARG A 340 -22.72 5.36 6.45
CA ARG A 340 -23.26 6.00 7.65
C ARG A 340 -22.58 7.34 7.97
N TYR A 341 -21.26 7.42 7.78
CA TYR A 341 -20.46 8.61 8.08
C TYR A 341 -20.15 9.47 6.85
N ASN A 342 -20.74 9.15 5.69
CA ASN A 342 -20.51 9.83 4.42
C ASN A 342 -19.02 9.93 4.02
N VAL A 343 -18.27 8.85 4.25
CA VAL A 343 -16.85 8.76 3.93
C VAL A 343 -16.68 8.25 2.50
N LYS A 344 -16.03 9.04 1.65
CA LYS A 344 -15.70 8.61 0.28
C LYS A 344 -14.64 7.52 0.33
N TYR A 345 -14.83 6.44 -0.43
CA TYR A 345 -13.81 5.41 -0.59
C TYR A 345 -13.55 5.14 -2.06
N CYS A 346 -12.34 5.47 -2.50
CA CYS A 346 -11.91 5.39 -3.89
C CYS A 346 -10.70 4.46 -4.01
N ARG A 347 -10.91 3.28 -4.57
CA ARG A 347 -9.86 2.28 -4.82
C ARG A 347 -9.41 2.36 -6.27
N TYR A 348 -8.23 2.92 -6.51
CA TYR A 348 -7.63 3.04 -7.83
C TYR A 348 -6.82 1.79 -8.18
N VAL A 349 -7.08 1.23 -9.36
CA VAL A 349 -6.36 0.07 -9.89
C VAL A 349 -5.87 0.38 -11.29
N TYR A 350 -4.56 0.23 -11.50
CA TYR A 350 -3.96 0.45 -12.81
C TYR A 350 -3.69 -0.86 -13.56
N ALA A 351 -4.32 -1.00 -14.72
CA ALA A 351 -4.07 -2.02 -15.73
C ALA A 351 -3.87 -3.43 -15.14
N ASN A 352 -2.67 -3.99 -15.31
CA ASN A 352 -2.33 -5.36 -14.90
C ASN A 352 -1.65 -5.45 -13.54
N ASP A 353 -1.72 -4.39 -12.71
CA ASP A 353 -1.11 -4.37 -11.38
C ASP A 353 -1.39 -5.65 -10.58
N VAL A 354 -0.34 -6.38 -10.22
CA VAL A 354 -0.47 -7.67 -9.54
C VAL A 354 -1.04 -7.55 -8.13
N VAL A 355 -0.84 -6.43 -7.44
CA VAL A 355 -1.11 -6.33 -5.99
C VAL A 355 -2.60 -6.32 -5.64
N PRO A 356 -3.47 -5.56 -6.33
CA PRO A 356 -4.92 -5.65 -6.11
C PRO A 356 -5.49 -7.07 -6.28
N ARG A 357 -4.81 -7.92 -7.02
CA ARG A 357 -5.25 -9.28 -7.31
C ARG A 357 -4.81 -10.29 -6.24
N LEU A 358 -4.19 -9.81 -5.16
CA LEU A 358 -3.72 -10.59 -4.01
C LEU A 358 -4.31 -10.05 -2.68
N PRO A 359 -4.48 -10.91 -1.66
CA PRO A 359 -4.56 -12.37 -1.74
C PRO A 359 -5.68 -12.83 -2.69
N TYR A 360 -5.64 -14.08 -3.15
CA TYR A 360 -6.61 -14.55 -4.15
C TYR A 360 -8.05 -14.54 -3.64
N ASP A 361 -8.96 -14.08 -4.49
CA ASP A 361 -10.40 -14.29 -4.30
C ASP A 361 -10.75 -15.70 -4.80
N ASP A 362 -10.66 -16.65 -3.89
CA ASP A 362 -11.14 -18.02 -4.04
C ASP A 362 -11.99 -18.40 -2.84
N LYS A 363 -12.87 -19.41 -3.02
CA LYS A 363 -13.74 -19.96 -1.97
C LYS A 363 -12.97 -20.43 -0.72
N THR A 364 -11.66 -20.63 -0.85
CA THR A 364 -10.81 -21.16 0.22
C THR A 364 -10.15 -20.08 1.09
N LEU A 365 -9.75 -18.94 0.51
CA LEU A 365 -9.13 -17.83 1.28
C LEU A 365 -10.14 -16.70 1.58
N MET A 366 -11.20 -16.59 0.78
CA MET A 366 -12.34 -15.69 0.96
C MET A 366 -12.02 -14.20 1.09
N PHE A 367 -10.80 -13.76 0.82
CA PHE A 367 -10.48 -12.33 0.72
C PHE A 367 -11.20 -11.73 -0.48
N LYS A 368 -11.91 -10.63 -0.27
CA LYS A 368 -12.67 -9.92 -1.30
C LYS A 368 -12.40 -8.42 -1.23
N HIS A 369 -12.47 -7.80 -2.40
CA HIS A 369 -12.60 -6.35 -2.44
C HIS A 369 -14.03 -5.93 -2.12
N PHE A 370 -14.17 -4.70 -1.67
CA PHE A 370 -15.44 -4.01 -1.51
C PHE A 370 -15.31 -2.56 -1.99
N GLY A 371 -16.44 -1.88 -2.13
CA GLY A 371 -16.49 -0.57 -2.76
C GLY A 371 -16.23 -0.62 -4.26
N HIS A 372 -16.31 0.54 -4.91
CA HIS A 372 -16.08 0.62 -6.35
C HIS A 372 -14.58 0.56 -6.68
N CYS A 373 -14.25 -0.19 -7.73
CA CYS A 373 -12.95 -0.21 -8.38
C CYS A 373 -12.89 0.89 -9.44
N LEU A 374 -12.05 1.90 -9.23
CA LEU A 374 -11.72 2.89 -10.26
C LEU A 374 -10.58 2.33 -11.10
N TYR A 375 -10.94 1.53 -12.09
CA TYR A 375 -10.00 0.82 -12.95
C TYR A 375 -9.55 1.71 -14.12
N PHE A 376 -8.25 1.81 -14.33
CA PHE A 376 -7.68 2.50 -15.48
C PHE A 376 -6.87 1.53 -16.35
N ASN A 377 -7.11 1.51 -17.66
CA ASN A 377 -6.30 0.70 -18.57
C ASN A 377 -4.94 1.38 -18.89
N SER A 378 -4.12 0.74 -19.73
CA SER A 378 -2.80 1.27 -20.12
C SER A 378 -2.84 2.52 -21.03
N LEU A 379 -4.04 2.97 -21.41
CA LEU A 379 -4.27 4.27 -22.06
C LEU A 379 -4.80 5.34 -21.09
N TYR A 380 -4.83 5.03 -19.79
CA TYR A 380 -5.45 5.84 -18.74
C TYR A 380 -6.94 6.11 -18.96
N GLN A 381 -7.66 5.18 -19.60
CA GLN A 381 -9.12 5.25 -19.70
C GLN A 381 -9.72 4.58 -18.46
N GLY A 382 -10.52 5.35 -17.73
CA GLY A 382 -11.15 4.98 -16.47
C GLY A 382 -12.50 4.30 -16.66
N GLN A 383 -12.76 3.30 -15.83
CA GLN A 383 -14.04 2.61 -15.69
C GLN A 383 -14.33 2.39 -14.21
N VAL A 384 -15.60 2.48 -13.83
CA VAL A 384 -16.08 2.10 -12.49
C VAL A 384 -16.56 0.66 -12.56
N LEU A 385 -15.86 -0.24 -11.88
CA LEU A 385 -16.15 -1.68 -11.86
C LEU A 385 -16.40 -2.15 -10.44
N GLU A 386 -17.11 -3.27 -10.26
CA GLU A 386 -17.20 -3.94 -8.94
C GLU A 386 -15.86 -4.59 -8.58
N GLU A 387 -15.20 -5.21 -9.56
CA GLU A 387 -13.90 -5.87 -9.40
C GLU A 387 -13.03 -5.66 -10.64
N GLU A 388 -11.71 -5.59 -10.46
CA GLU A 388 -10.76 -5.43 -11.56
C GLU A 388 -10.73 -6.65 -12.51
N PRO A 389 -10.45 -6.43 -13.82
CA PRO A 389 -10.31 -7.52 -14.78
C PRO A 389 -9.21 -8.51 -14.37
N ASN A 390 -9.43 -9.80 -14.65
CA ASN A 390 -8.51 -10.88 -14.28
C ASN A 390 -8.16 -10.86 -12.77
N LYS A 391 -9.20 -10.98 -11.94
CA LYS A 391 -9.14 -10.82 -10.48
C LYS A 391 -8.10 -11.65 -9.72
N ASN A 392 -7.64 -12.77 -10.28
CA ASN A 392 -6.67 -13.67 -9.66
C ASN A 392 -5.35 -13.76 -10.44
N TYR A 393 -5.05 -12.80 -11.33
CA TYR A 393 -3.81 -12.64 -12.08
C TYR A 393 -3.35 -13.84 -12.96
N PHE A 394 -3.19 -15.06 -12.44
CA PHE A 394 -2.59 -16.24 -13.07
C PHE A 394 -3.50 -17.00 -14.07
N SER A 395 -4.45 -16.33 -14.69
CA SER A 395 -5.21 -16.93 -15.79
C SER A 395 -4.35 -17.07 -17.05
N VAL A 396 -4.22 -18.29 -17.57
CA VAL A 396 -3.43 -18.61 -18.77
C VAL A 396 -3.88 -17.79 -19.98
N LEU A 397 -5.20 -17.54 -20.10
CA LEU A 397 -5.79 -16.73 -21.18
C LEU A 397 -5.28 -15.28 -21.18
N TYR A 398 -4.81 -14.78 -20.03
CA TYR A 398 -4.34 -13.41 -19.88
C TYR A 398 -2.83 -13.26 -19.98
N VAL A 399 -2.06 -14.36 -20.12
CA VAL A 399 -0.59 -14.28 -20.20
C VAL A 399 -0.15 -13.46 -21.42
N LEU A 400 -0.62 -13.82 -22.62
CA LEU A 400 -0.26 -13.11 -23.85
C LEU A 400 -0.74 -11.64 -23.86
N PRO A 401 -2.02 -11.33 -23.53
CA PRO A 401 -2.46 -9.94 -23.41
C PRO A 401 -1.62 -9.09 -22.45
N LYS A 402 -1.19 -9.65 -21.31
CA LYS A 402 -0.35 -8.92 -20.37
C LYS A 402 1.05 -8.64 -20.92
N VAL A 403 1.68 -9.62 -21.58
CA VAL A 403 3.00 -9.41 -22.20
C VAL A 403 2.91 -8.32 -23.27
N LEU A 404 1.86 -8.36 -24.11
CA LEU A 404 1.63 -7.31 -25.10
C LEU A 404 1.43 -5.94 -24.44
N ASN A 405 0.70 -5.89 -23.32
CA ASN A 405 0.54 -4.66 -22.54
C ASN A 405 1.88 -4.15 -21.99
N SER A 406 2.73 -5.02 -21.44
CA SER A 406 4.05 -4.64 -20.94
C SER A 406 4.93 -4.07 -22.06
N VAL A 407 4.91 -4.68 -23.26
CA VAL A 407 5.61 -4.16 -24.45
C VAL A 407 5.05 -2.79 -24.86
N PHE A 408 3.73 -2.64 -24.86
CA PHE A 408 3.09 -1.36 -25.15
C PHE A 408 3.48 -0.28 -24.13
N GLU A 409 3.51 -0.58 -22.85
CA GLU A 409 3.88 0.38 -21.81
C GLU A 409 5.34 0.81 -21.90
N LEU A 410 6.26 -0.13 -22.16
CA LEU A 410 7.65 0.18 -22.45
C LEU A 410 7.79 1.04 -23.71
N THR A 411 6.95 0.83 -24.73
CA THR A 411 6.96 1.66 -25.95
C THR A 411 6.39 3.06 -25.66
N ARG A 412 5.31 3.12 -24.87
CA ARG A 412 4.61 4.35 -24.48
C ARG A 412 5.49 5.29 -23.67
N SER A 413 6.42 4.80 -22.86
CA SER A 413 7.37 5.63 -22.09
C SER A 413 8.17 6.62 -22.96
N PHE A 414 8.45 6.24 -24.21
CA PHE A 414 9.16 7.09 -25.18
C PHE A 414 8.22 8.01 -25.98
N ILE A 415 6.93 7.64 -26.10
CA ILE A 415 5.92 8.39 -26.86
C ILE A 415 5.25 9.47 -26.00
N LEU A 416 4.91 9.14 -24.75
CA LEU A 416 4.17 10.01 -23.85
C LEU A 416 4.80 11.41 -23.67
N PRO A 417 6.13 11.55 -23.57
CA PRO A 417 6.76 12.87 -23.41
C PRO A 417 6.63 13.75 -24.65
N LEU A 418 6.56 13.12 -25.84
CA LEU A 418 6.34 13.80 -27.11
C LEU A 418 4.88 14.23 -27.26
N ALA A 419 3.95 13.43 -26.76
CA ALA A 419 2.51 13.65 -26.90
C ALA A 419 1.90 14.56 -25.83
N ARG A 420 2.42 14.54 -24.60
CA ARG A 420 1.81 15.18 -23.42
C ARG A 420 2.68 16.20 -22.71
N GLY A 421 3.97 16.26 -23.00
CA GLY A 421 4.90 17.22 -22.39
C GLY A 421 6.10 16.56 -21.73
N LYS A 422 7.18 17.32 -21.52
CA LYS A 422 8.46 16.82 -21.00
C LYS A 422 8.37 16.30 -19.56
N GLU A 423 7.38 16.75 -18.80
CA GLU A 423 7.05 16.32 -17.45
C GLU A 423 6.62 14.84 -17.38
N TYR A 424 6.19 14.24 -18.48
CA TYR A 424 5.86 12.81 -18.56
C TYR A 424 7.06 11.94 -18.95
N ARG A 425 8.26 12.52 -19.04
CA ARG A 425 9.49 11.79 -19.36
C ARG A 425 9.86 10.85 -18.22
N GLU A 426 9.90 9.57 -18.56
CA GLU A 426 10.35 8.53 -17.65
C GLU A 426 11.89 8.49 -17.60
N GLY A 427 12.41 8.39 -16.37
CA GLY A 427 13.82 8.23 -16.11
C GLY A 427 14.31 6.81 -16.40
N LEU A 428 15.63 6.62 -16.37
CA LEU A 428 16.24 5.30 -16.52
C LEU A 428 15.72 4.28 -15.48
N PRO A 429 15.51 4.61 -14.18
CA PRO A 429 14.95 3.67 -13.21
C PRO A 429 13.60 3.10 -13.64
N GLU A 430 12.68 3.95 -14.09
CA GLU A 430 11.36 3.53 -14.56
C GLU A 430 11.45 2.69 -15.85
N ILE A 431 12.28 3.08 -16.81
CA ILE A 431 12.50 2.27 -18.02
C ILE A 431 13.01 0.87 -17.67
N MET A 432 13.94 0.77 -16.72
CA MET A 432 14.42 -0.53 -16.22
C MET A 432 13.31 -1.32 -15.53
N PHE A 433 12.47 -0.66 -14.74
CA PHE A 433 11.34 -1.30 -14.09
C PHE A 433 10.31 -1.80 -15.10
N ARG A 434 10.03 -1.05 -16.17
CA ARG A 434 9.20 -1.51 -17.30
C ARG A 434 9.78 -2.74 -18.00
N MET A 435 11.11 -2.86 -18.12
CA MET A 435 11.74 -4.08 -18.66
C MET A 435 11.50 -5.31 -17.76
N VAL A 436 11.46 -5.14 -16.43
CA VAL A 436 11.07 -6.24 -15.51
C VAL A 436 9.63 -6.69 -15.81
N GLY A 437 8.74 -5.76 -16.17
CA GLY A 437 7.38 -6.05 -16.61
C GLY A 437 7.29 -6.94 -17.86
N LEU A 438 8.34 -7.06 -18.67
CA LEU A 438 8.37 -8.02 -19.79
C LEU A 438 8.53 -9.47 -19.31
N VAL A 439 9.17 -9.66 -18.16
CA VAL A 439 9.40 -10.98 -17.53
C VAL A 439 8.27 -11.33 -16.57
N ILE A 440 7.79 -10.35 -15.79
CA ILE A 440 6.69 -10.49 -14.83
C ILE A 440 5.62 -9.44 -15.15
N PRO A 441 4.72 -9.72 -16.12
CA PRO A 441 3.74 -8.74 -16.60
C PRO A 441 2.78 -8.23 -15.54
N GLY A 442 2.71 -6.93 -15.28
CA GLY A 442 1.89 -6.39 -14.19
C GLY A 442 2.67 -5.93 -12.96
N LEU A 443 3.93 -6.34 -12.81
CA LEU A 443 4.76 -5.86 -11.71
C LEU A 443 5.13 -4.39 -11.88
N SER A 444 5.50 -3.98 -13.10
CA SER A 444 5.80 -2.58 -13.42
C SER A 444 4.60 -1.65 -13.26
N ASN A 445 3.38 -2.18 -13.44
CA ASN A 445 2.12 -1.44 -13.26
C ASN A 445 1.86 -1.05 -11.80
N HIS A 446 2.57 -1.67 -10.86
CA HIS A 446 2.50 -1.33 -9.44
C HIS A 446 3.40 -0.13 -9.06
N GLY A 447 4.12 0.46 -10.02
CA GLY A 447 4.90 1.67 -9.78
C GLY A 447 4.02 2.90 -9.55
N PRO A 448 4.46 3.87 -8.71
CA PRO A 448 3.66 5.07 -8.44
C PRO A 448 3.52 5.97 -9.68
N GLN A 449 4.43 5.89 -10.65
CA GLN A 449 4.44 6.68 -11.89
C GLN A 449 3.09 6.62 -12.62
N ASP A 450 2.53 5.42 -12.78
CA ASP A 450 1.28 5.22 -13.51
C ASP A 450 0.05 5.61 -12.67
N TYR A 451 0.12 5.49 -11.35
CA TYR A 451 -0.89 6.04 -10.43
C TYR A 451 -0.91 7.57 -10.42
N VAL A 452 0.25 8.22 -10.53
CA VAL A 452 0.32 9.69 -10.72
C VAL A 452 -0.19 10.07 -12.11
N ASN A 453 0.13 9.29 -13.14
CA ASN A 453 -0.36 9.59 -14.49
C ASN A 453 -1.87 9.41 -14.62
N LEU A 454 -2.49 8.42 -13.98
CA LEU A 454 -3.95 8.25 -14.07
C LEU A 454 -4.72 9.39 -13.38
N THR A 455 -4.17 10.03 -12.34
CA THR A 455 -4.83 11.19 -11.71
C THR A 455 -4.66 12.48 -12.53
N ARG A 456 -3.62 12.56 -13.38
CA ARG A 456 -3.34 13.72 -14.25
C ARG A 456 -3.96 13.60 -15.65
N LEU A 457 -3.87 12.42 -16.25
CA LEU A 457 -4.26 12.14 -17.64
C LEU A 457 -5.57 11.36 -17.76
N GLY A 458 -6.00 10.73 -16.67
CA GLY A 458 -7.13 9.82 -16.69
C GLY A 458 -8.46 10.52 -16.93
N TYR A 459 -9.34 9.84 -17.67
CA TYR A 459 -10.72 10.26 -17.87
C TYR A 459 -11.63 9.03 -17.86
N PHE A 460 -12.83 9.20 -17.33
CA PHE A 460 -13.83 8.13 -17.32
C PHE A 460 -14.55 8.03 -18.66
N LEU A 461 -14.85 6.81 -19.09
CA LEU A 461 -15.64 6.56 -20.30
C LEU A 461 -17.13 6.94 -20.05
N PRO A 462 -17.88 7.40 -21.08
CA PRO A 462 -19.26 7.87 -20.91
C PRO A 462 -20.19 6.88 -20.21
N GLU A 463 -20.07 5.58 -20.53
CA GLU A 463 -20.85 4.50 -19.92
C GLU A 463 -20.60 4.33 -18.41
N SER A 464 -19.46 4.82 -17.91
CA SER A 464 -19.13 4.80 -16.47
C SER A 464 -19.59 6.05 -15.72
N THR A 465 -19.88 7.14 -16.42
CA THR A 465 -20.35 8.40 -15.82
C THR A 465 -21.81 8.30 -15.34
N GLU A 466 -22.65 7.50 -16.02
CA GLU A 466 -24.02 7.19 -15.59
C GLU A 466 -24.06 6.37 -14.29
N MET A 467 -23.03 5.54 -14.05
CA MET A 467 -22.86 4.83 -12.77
C MET A 467 -22.31 5.73 -11.66
N GLN A 468 -21.47 6.73 -11.96
CA GLN A 468 -21.03 7.73 -10.95
C GLN A 468 -22.20 8.61 -10.47
N GLY A 469 -23.00 9.15 -11.38
CA GLY A 469 -24.06 10.13 -11.07
C GLY A 469 -25.27 9.58 -10.32
N SER A 470 -25.38 8.25 -10.16
CA SER A 470 -26.49 7.59 -9.45
C SER A 470 -26.08 6.85 -8.18
N LYS A 471 -24.77 6.69 -7.90
CA LYS A 471 -24.26 5.75 -6.87
C LYS A 471 -23.02 6.21 -6.07
N LEU A 472 -22.57 7.46 -6.24
CA LEU A 472 -21.55 8.05 -5.37
C LEU A 472 -22.12 8.82 -4.16
N ASP A 473 -23.45 8.79 -3.99
CA ASP A 473 -24.19 9.24 -2.79
C ASP A 473 -24.36 8.13 -1.74
#